data_AF-A0A5K1AF76-F1
#
_entry.id   AF-A0A5K1AF76-F1
#
_cell.length_a   1.000
_cell.length_b   1.000
_cell.length_c   1.000
_cell.angle_alpha   90.00
_cell.angle_beta   90.00
_cell.angle_gamma   90.00
#
_symmetry.space_group_name_H-M   'P 1'
#
loop_
_entity.id
_entity.type
_entity.pdbx_description
1 polymer ?
#
loop_
_entity_poly.entity_id
_entity_poly.type
_entity_poly.pdbx_seq_one_letter_code
_entity_poly.pdbx_strand_id
1 'polypeptide(L)' 'YLISSVPWQTDLRFQSHAVLALQEAAEAYLVGLFEDTNLCAIHAKRVTIMPKDIQLARRI' A
#
# COMPACT_ATOMS: atom_id res chain seq x y z
N TYR A 1 -18.75 8.15 5.37
CA TYR A 1 -19.85 7.20 5.65
C TYR A 1 -20.51 6.60 4.39
N LEU A 2 -20.04 6.87 3.16
CA LEU A 2 -20.67 6.35 1.92
C LEU A 2 -19.87 5.29 1.16
N ILE A 3 -18.77 4.76 1.70
CA ILE A 3 -17.93 3.74 1.03
C ILE A 3 -18.11 2.34 1.67
N SER A 4 -18.74 2.24 2.84
CA SER A 4 -18.83 0.98 3.60
C SER A 4 -19.95 0.02 3.16
N SER A 5 -20.67 0.31 2.08
CA SER A 5 -21.88 -0.44 1.70
C SER A 5 -21.85 -1.06 0.31
N VAL A 6 -20.70 -1.17 -0.35
CA VAL A 6 -20.60 -1.98 -1.57
C VAL A 6 -20.37 -3.44 -1.15
N PRO A 7 -21.35 -4.34 -1.33
CA PRO A 7 -21.15 -5.75 -1.03
C PRO A 7 -20.10 -6.32 -2.00
N TRP A 8 -19.17 -7.12 -1.49
CA TRP A 8 -18.25 -7.88 -2.32
C TRP A 8 -19.05 -8.82 -3.24
N GLN A 9 -18.73 -8.82 -4.53
CA GLN A 9 -19.41 -9.68 -5.48
C GLN A 9 -18.88 -11.12 -5.37
N THR A 10 -19.78 -12.06 -5.11
CA THR A 10 -19.46 -13.49 -5.07
C THR A 10 -19.43 -14.08 -6.50
N ASP A 11 -18.65 -15.14 -6.73
CA ASP A 11 -18.51 -15.84 -8.01
C ASP A 11 -17.80 -15.05 -9.14
N LEU A 12 -16.90 -14.14 -8.77
CA LEU A 12 -16.00 -13.49 -9.73
C LEU A 12 -14.94 -14.47 -10.25
N ARG A 13 -14.75 -14.50 -11.57
CA ARG A 13 -13.63 -15.21 -12.21
C ARG A 13 -12.59 -14.22 -12.69
N PHE A 14 -11.35 -14.40 -12.27
CA PHE A 14 -10.22 -13.58 -12.71
C PHE A 14 -9.42 -14.30 -13.79
N GLN A 15 -8.97 -13.54 -14.78
CA GLN A 15 -7.91 -14.02 -15.67
C GLN A 15 -6.60 -14.12 -14.89
N SER A 16 -5.75 -15.10 -15.21
CA SER A 16 -4.43 -15.24 -14.58
C SER A 16 -3.60 -13.96 -14.68
N HIS A 17 -3.60 -13.32 -15.85
CA HIS A 17 -2.90 -12.06 -16.09
C HIS A 17 -3.47 -10.88 -15.30
N ALA A 18 -4.76 -10.89 -14.96
CA ALA A 18 -5.35 -9.84 -14.13
C ALA A 18 -4.78 -9.90 -12.70
N VAL A 19 -4.55 -11.11 -12.17
CA VAL A 19 -3.93 -11.28 -10.85
C VAL A 19 -2.46 -10.86 -10.87
N LEU A 20 -1.72 -11.20 -11.93
CA LEU A 20 -0.34 -10.76 -12.11
C LEU A 20 -0.23 -9.23 -12.18
N ALA A 21 -1.09 -8.58 -12.96
CA ALA A 21 -1.12 -7.12 -13.04
C ALA A 21 -1.42 -6.46 -11.68
N LEU A 22 -2.32 -7.04 -10.87
CA LEU A 22 -2.58 -6.56 -9.52
C LEU A 22 -1.39 -6.76 -8.59
N GLN A 23 -0.67 -7.88 -8.70
CA GLN A 23 0.55 -8.13 -7.93
C GLN A 23 1.62 -7.10 -8.28
N GLU A 24 1.91 -6.92 -9.57
CA GLU A 24 2.94 -5.97 -10.03
C GLU A 24 2.61 -4.54 -9.59
N ALA A 25 1.36 -4.12 -9.70
CA ALA A 25 0.91 -2.81 -9.23
C ALA A 25 1.05 -2.67 -7.71
N ALA A 26 0.69 -3.71 -6.94
CA ALA A 26 0.79 -3.71 -5.48
C ALA A 26 2.26 -3.65 -5.03
N GLU A 27 3.15 -4.41 -5.67
CA GLU A 27 4.58 -4.39 -5.38
C GLU A 27 5.20 -3.04 -5.70
N ALA A 28 4.94 -2.48 -6.89
CA ALA A 28 5.44 -1.16 -7.25
C ALA A 28 4.97 -0.07 -6.27
N TYR A 29 3.70 -0.12 -5.87
CA TYR A 29 3.16 0.81 -4.87
C TYR A 29 3.82 0.64 -3.50
N LEU A 30 3.96 -0.60 -3.01
CA LEU A 30 4.55 -0.85 -1.70
C LEU A 30 6.03 -0.51 -1.66
N VAL A 31 6.77 -0.76 -2.75
CA VAL A 31 8.18 -0.36 -2.88
C VAL A 31 8.31 1.15 -2.73
N GLY A 32 7.57 1.94 -3.51
CA GLY A 32 7.60 3.40 -3.39
C GLY A 32 7.17 3.89 -2.01
N LEU A 33 6.11 3.30 -1.45
CA LEU A 33 5.66 3.66 -0.10
C LEU A 33 6.74 3.38 0.96
N PHE A 34 7.48 2.28 0.84
CA PHE A 34 8.55 1.95 1.78
C PHE A 34 9.79 2.82 1.59
N GLU A 35 10.07 3.31 0.37
CA GLU A 35 11.09 4.33 0.12
C GLU A 35 10.77 5.62 0.90
N ASP A 36 9.54 6.12 0.77
CA ASP A 36 9.08 7.32 1.51
C ASP A 36 9.03 7.09 3.03
N THR A 37 8.61 5.90 3.45
CA THR A 37 8.60 5.50 4.86
C THR A 37 10.02 5.50 5.44
N ASN A 38 11.00 5.01 4.67
CA ASN A 38 12.40 5.03 5.08
C ASN A 38 12.92 6.47 5.20
N LEU A 39 12.57 7.36 4.27
CA LEU A 39 12.90 8.79 4.38
C LEU A 39 12.31 9.42 5.65
N CYS A 40 11.07 9.06 6.02
CA CYS A 40 10.45 9.51 7.26
C CYS A 40 11.18 9.00 8.52
N ALA A 41 11.64 7.74 8.51
CA ALA A 41 12.43 7.18 9.61
C ALA A 41 13.79 7.88 9.76
N ILE A 42 14.48 8.14 8.64
CA ILE A 42 15.75 8.87 8.58
C ILE A 42 15.58 10.31 9.08
N HIS A 43 14.51 11.00 8.64
CA HIS A 43 14.17 12.33 9.12
C HIS A 43 14.00 12.37 10.65
N ALA A 44 13.46 11.29 11.23
CA ALA A 44 13.31 11.10 12.66
C ALA A 44 14.54 10.47 13.36
N LYS A 45 15.71 10.46 12.71
CA LYS A 45 16.99 9.93 13.23
C LYS A 45 16.96 8.45 13.65
N ARG A 46 16.21 7.63 12.92
CA ARG A 46 16.13 6.16 13.13
C ARG A 46 16.49 5.42 11.85
N VAL A 47 16.82 4.14 12.01
CA VAL A 47 17.03 3.19 10.90
C VAL A 47 15.86 2.21 10.79
N THR A 48 15.31 1.77 11.92
CA THR A 48 14.12 0.91 11.93
C THR A 48 12.86 1.72 11.62
N ILE A 49 12.18 1.37 10.54
CA ILE A 49 10.87 1.91 10.16
C ILE A 49 9.80 1.49 11.18
N MET A 50 8.85 2.38 11.44
CA MET A 50 7.76 2.16 12.40
C MET A 50 6.41 2.52 11.74
N PRO A 51 5.27 2.03 12.26
CA PRO A 51 3.95 2.34 11.71
C PRO A 51 3.66 3.84 11.57
N LYS A 52 4.20 4.68 12.47
CA LYS A 52 4.07 6.15 12.40
C LYS A 52 4.75 6.76 11.17
N ASP A 53 5.79 6.13 10.64
CA ASP A 53 6.51 6.58 9.44
C ASP A 53 5.66 6.32 8.19
N ILE A 54 5.01 5.14 8.13
CA ILE A 54 4.06 4.78 7.06
C ILE A 54 2.83 5.70 7.10
N GLN A 55 2.30 5.95 8.29
CA GLN A 55 1.16 6.86 8.48
C GLN A 55 1.49 8.28 8.02
N LEU A 56 2.72 8.75 8.25
CA LEU A 56 3.19 10.05 7.78
C LEU A 56 3.36 10.06 6.25
N ALA A 57 4.05 9.06 5.69
CA ALA A 57 4.27 8.94 4.25
C ALA A 57 2.96 8.89 3.45
N ARG A 58 1.91 8.23 3.96
CA ARG A 58 0.58 8.19 3.32
C ARG A 58 -0.24 9.47 3.45
N ARG A 59 0.14 10.37 4.36
CA ARG A 59 -0.62 11.59 4.68
C ARG A 59 -0.14 12.81 3.88
N ILE A 60 1.11 12.79 3.45
CA ILE A 60 1.75 13.84 2.65
C ILE A 60 1.40 13.60 1.18
#